data_AF-A0A016TGG5-F1
#
_entry.id   AF-A0A016TGG5-F1
#
_cell.length_a   1.000
_cell.length_b   1.000
_cell.length_c   1.000
_cell.angle_alpha   90.00
_cell.angle_beta   90.00
_cell.angle_gamma   90.00
#
_symmetry.space_group_name_H-M   'P 1'
#
loop_
_entity.id
_entity.type
_entity.pdbx_description
1 polymer ?
#
loop_
_entity_poly.entity_id
_entity_poly.type
_entity_poly.pdbx_seq_one_letter_code
_entity_poly.pdbx_strand_id
1 'polypeptide(L)'
;MDGVRTREREIVATPHMPWFHSNVSREATERMLHQRADGTFLVRESTNFPGDYTLSMAYRGKQLFEVNTTVSELAEGSLLLQLSEMGLILVSHD
;
A
#
# COMPACT_ATOMS: atom_id res chain seq x y z
N MET A 1 5.08 1.68 34.31
CA MET A 1 3.82 1.76 33.51
C MET A 1 4.22 2.40 32.20
N ASP A 2 4.92 1.63 31.39
CA ASP A 2 5.55 2.12 30.17
C ASP A 2 4.56 1.85 29.06
N GLY A 3 3.74 2.86 28.79
CA GLY A 3 2.88 2.88 27.63
C GLY A 3 3.77 2.72 26.40
N VAL A 4 3.78 1.52 25.85
CA VAL A 4 4.33 1.22 24.53
C VAL A 4 3.57 2.11 23.58
N ARG A 5 4.15 3.29 23.31
CA ARG A 5 3.77 4.12 22.18
C ARG A 5 4.05 3.24 20.98
N THR A 6 3.00 2.65 20.42
CA THR A 6 3.02 2.12 19.05
C THR A 6 3.60 3.23 18.21
N ARG A 7 4.89 3.15 17.90
CA ARG A 7 5.51 4.06 16.97
C ARG A 7 4.89 3.65 15.65
N GLU A 8 3.89 4.40 15.19
CA GLU A 8 3.57 4.47 13.76
C GLU A 8 4.89 4.81 13.08
N ARG A 9 5.63 3.78 12.71
CA ARG A 9 6.81 3.94 11.89
C ARG A 9 6.27 4.28 10.52
N GLU A 10 6.52 5.51 10.09
CA GLU A 10 6.38 5.90 8.70
C GLU A 10 7.03 4.81 7.85
N ILE A 11 6.26 4.22 6.93
CA ILE A 11 6.77 3.18 6.05
C ILE A 11 7.76 3.85 5.10
N VAL A 12 9.05 3.69 5.40
CA VAL A 12 10.09 4.23 4.55
C VAL A 12 10.15 3.37 3.30
N ALA A 13 9.86 3.97 2.14
CA ALA A 13 10.03 3.32 0.86
C ALA A 13 11.50 2.86 0.72
N THR A 14 11.73 1.55 0.77
CA THR A 14 13.06 0.98 0.49
C THR A 14 13.11 0.46 -0.94
N PRO A 15 14.30 0.36 -1.57
CA PRO A 15 14.45 -0.19 -2.92
C PRO A 15 13.90 -1.62 -3.07
N HIS A 16 13.72 -2.30 -1.94
CA HIS A 16 13.26 -3.67 -1.83
C HIS A 16 11.73 -3.79 -1.76
N MET A 17 10.99 -2.67 -1.77
CA MET A 17 9.54 -2.62 -1.80
C MET A 17 9.05 -2.07 -3.15
N PRO A 18 9.17 -2.84 -4.25
CA PRO A 18 8.84 -2.38 -5.61
C PRO A 18 7.35 -2.07 -5.81
N TRP A 19 6.53 -2.42 -4.82
CA TRP A 19 5.09 -2.18 -4.78
C TRP A 19 4.72 -0.94 -3.94
N PHE A 20 5.64 -0.34 -3.18
CA PHE A 20 5.35 0.82 -2.34
C PHE A 20 5.89 2.12 -2.95
N HIS A 21 5.03 3.13 -3.10
CA HIS A 21 5.35 4.41 -3.70
C HIS A 21 4.81 5.55 -2.84
N SER A 22 5.66 6.14 -1.99
CA SER A 22 5.25 7.21 -1.07
C SER A 22 4.71 8.46 -1.79
N ASN A 23 5.32 8.87 -2.90
CA ASN A 23 4.98 10.13 -3.57
C ASN A 23 4.54 9.93 -5.04
N VAL A 24 3.44 9.18 -5.25
CA VAL A 24 2.88 8.98 -6.59
C VAL A 24 1.43 9.48 -6.66
N SER A 25 1.12 10.29 -7.67
CA SER A 25 -0.25 10.76 -7.88
C SER A 25 -1.14 9.64 -8.39
N ARG A 26 -2.45 9.85 -8.30
CA ARG A 26 -3.45 8.93 -8.87
C ARG A 26 -3.20 8.74 -10.36
N GLU A 27 -3.03 9.82 -11.13
CA GLU A 27 -2.81 9.79 -12.58
C GLU A 27 -1.52 9.06 -12.94
N ALA A 28 -0.45 9.26 -12.16
CA ALA A 28 0.80 8.53 -12.34
C ALA A 28 0.62 7.03 -12.06
N THR A 29 -0.11 6.69 -11.01
CA THR A 29 -0.50 5.31 -10.67
C THR A 29 -1.29 4.67 -11.82
N GLU A 30 -2.27 5.38 -12.38
CA GLU A 30 -3.05 4.87 -13.50
C GLU A 30 -2.17 4.54 -14.70
N ARG A 31 -1.19 5.42 -15.00
CA ARG A 31 -0.22 5.19 -16.09
C ARG A 31 0.71 4.01 -15.80
N MET A 32 1.14 3.82 -14.55
CA MET A 32 2.02 2.72 -14.16
C MET A 32 1.32 1.36 -14.27
N LEU A 33 0.03 1.33 -13.92
CA LEU A 33 -0.84 0.16 -13.97
C LEU A 33 -1.55 -0.03 -15.32
N HIS A 34 -1.49 0.95 -16.21
CA HIS A 34 -2.06 0.86 -17.55
C HIS A 34 -1.43 -0.30 -18.33
N GLN A 35 -2.26 -1.16 -18.93
CA GLN A 35 -1.82 -2.35 -19.69
C GLN A 35 -0.94 -3.33 -18.89
N ARG A 36 -0.92 -3.25 -17.55
CA ARG A 36 -0.31 -4.27 -16.72
C ARG A 36 -1.20 -5.50 -16.61
N ALA A 37 -0.59 -6.62 -16.22
CA ALA A 37 -1.30 -7.86 -15.96
C ALA A 37 -2.30 -7.68 -14.81
N ASP A 38 -3.42 -8.38 -14.89
CA ASP A 38 -4.43 -8.39 -13.84
C ASP A 38 -3.81 -8.86 -12.52
N GLY A 39 -4.11 -8.16 -11.43
CA GLY A 39 -3.52 -8.40 -10.12
C GLY A 39 -2.20 -7.67 -9.86
N THR A 40 -1.65 -6.94 -10.83
CA THR A 40 -0.54 -6.01 -10.57
C THR A 40 -1.04 -4.91 -9.64
N PHE A 41 -0.39 -4.71 -8.51
CA PHE A 41 -0.79 -3.71 -7.52
C PHE A 41 0.38 -2.85 -7.08
N LEU A 42 0.04 -1.71 -6.50
CA LEU A 42 0.94 -0.85 -5.77
C LEU A 42 0.21 -0.16 -4.62
N VAL A 43 0.94 0.21 -3.59
CA VAL A 43 0.46 0.96 -2.43
C VAL A 43 1.08 2.35 -2.49
N ARG A 44 0.25 3.38 -2.31
CA ARG A 44 0.66 4.78 -2.26
C ARG A 44 0.13 5.47 -1.03
N GLU A 45 0.74 6.56 -0.62
CA GLU A 45 0.16 7.42 0.41
C GLU A 45 -1.16 8.02 -0.07
N SER A 46 -2.14 8.08 0.82
CA SER A 46 -3.43 8.69 0.55
C SER A 46 -3.29 10.20 0.59
N THR A 47 -3.54 10.86 -0.54
CA THR A 47 -3.57 12.33 -0.63
C THR A 47 -4.79 12.93 0.09
N ASN A 48 -5.83 12.12 0.30
CA ASN A 48 -7.09 12.57 0.91
C ASN A 48 -7.11 12.35 2.43
N PHE A 49 -6.35 11.36 2.92
CA PHE A 49 -6.28 10.97 4.33
C PHE A 49 -4.81 10.86 4.75
N PRO A 50 -4.20 11.96 5.22
CA PRO A 50 -2.81 11.95 5.67
C PRO A 50 -2.59 10.90 6.76
N GLY A 51 -1.64 9.98 6.55
CA GLY A 51 -1.35 8.85 7.44
C GLY A 51 -1.97 7.52 7.00
N ASP A 52 -2.95 7.55 6.10
CA ASP A 52 -3.51 6.35 5.46
C ASP A 52 -2.86 6.08 4.10
N TYR A 53 -3.05 4.86 3.60
CA TYR A 53 -2.54 4.41 2.32
C TYR A 53 -3.68 4.01 1.39
N THR A 54 -3.40 4.00 0.10
CA THR A 54 -4.29 3.53 -0.95
C THR A 54 -3.62 2.39 -1.69
N LEU A 55 -4.26 1.22 -1.70
CA LEU A 55 -3.88 0.12 -2.58
C LEU A 55 -4.56 0.32 -3.93
N SER A 56 -3.76 0.40 -4.98
CA SER A 56 -4.20 0.50 -6.37
C SER A 56 -3.86 -0.78 -7.12
N MET A 57 -4.83 -1.42 -7.78
CA MET A 57 -4.64 -2.68 -8.51
C MET A 57 -5.19 -2.60 -9.93
N ALA A 58 -4.41 -3.09 -10.89
CA ALA A 58 -4.82 -3.25 -12.27
C ALA A 58 -5.77 -4.44 -12.44
N TYR A 59 -6.86 -4.21 -13.16
CA TYR A 59 -7.82 -5.23 -13.55
C TYR A 59 -8.33 -4.99 -14.97
N ARG A 60 -8.42 -6.07 -15.75
CA ARG A 60 -8.80 -6.07 -17.16
C ARG A 60 -8.03 -5.03 -17.99
N GLY A 61 -6.75 -4.84 -17.70
CA GLY A 61 -5.83 -3.95 -18.43
C GLY A 61 -6.15 -2.45 -18.45
N LYS A 62 -7.21 -2.00 -17.76
CA LYS A 62 -7.62 -0.57 -17.75
C LYS A 62 -8.32 -0.14 -16.47
N GLN A 63 -9.03 -1.04 -15.79
CA GLN A 63 -9.76 -0.70 -14.59
C GLN A 63 -8.83 -0.73 -13.38
N LEU A 64 -8.89 0.33 -12.57
CA LEU A 64 -8.13 0.46 -11.36
C LEU A 64 -9.06 0.30 -10.18
N PHE A 65 -8.74 -0.63 -9.30
CA PHE A 65 -9.38 -0.70 -8.00
C PHE A 65 -8.53 0.06 -7.00
N GLU A 66 -9.15 1.00 -6.31
CA GLU A 66 -8.52 1.75 -5.23
C GLU A 66 -9.23 1.40 -3.92
N VAL A 67 -8.48 0.93 -2.94
CA VAL A 67 -9.00 0.58 -1.62
C VAL A 67 -8.16 1.31 -0.58
N ASN A 68 -8.83 1.99 0.35
CA ASN A 68 -8.14 2.59 1.49
C ASN A 68 -7.64 1.47 2.39
N THR A 69 -6.38 1.59 2.81
CA THR A 69 -5.73 0.60 3.63
C THR A 69 -4.80 1.24 4.66
N THR A 70 -4.70 0.61 5.81
CA THR A 70 -3.68 0.92 6.81
C THR A 70 -2.56 -0.10 6.68
N VAL A 71 -1.32 0.37 6.58
CA VAL A 71 -0.15 -0.49 6.56
C VAL A 71 0.40 -0.61 7.99
N SER A 72 0.65 -1.83 8.45
CA SER A 72 1.28 -2.10 9.75
C SER A 72 2.49 -3.01 9.57
N GLU A 73 3.64 -2.65 10.14
CA GLU A 73 4.80 -3.54 10.21
C GLU A 73 4.54 -4.64 11.25
N LEU A 74 4.68 -5.89 10.82
CA LEU A 74 4.69 -7.05 11.69
C LEU A 74 6.11 -7.31 12.18
N ALA A 75 6.29 -8.35 13.00
CA ALA A 75 7.62 -8.87 13.28
C ALA A 75 8.36 -9.16 11.95
N GLU A 76 9.69 -9.28 12.00
CA GLU A 76 10.50 -9.86 10.91
C GLU A 76 10.42 -9.15 9.54
N GLY A 77 9.98 -7.87 9.49
CA GLY A 77 9.99 -7.06 8.26
C GLY A 77 8.83 -7.35 7.30
N SER A 78 7.85 -8.13 7.73
CA SER A 78 6.60 -8.31 6.99
C SER A 78 5.66 -7.13 7.19
N LEU A 79 4.85 -6.80 6.19
CA LEU A 79 3.88 -5.72 6.23
C LEU A 79 2.45 -6.29 6.14
N LEU A 80 1.55 -5.75 6.93
CA LEU A 80 0.13 -6.09 6.96
C LEU A 80 -0.65 -4.92 6.36
N LEU A 81 -1.37 -5.16 5.27
CA LEU A 81 -2.30 -4.22 4.68
C LEU A 81 -3.70 -4.55 5.18
N GLN A 82 -4.26 -3.68 6.01
CA GLN A 82 -5.62 -3.82 6.51
C GLN A 82 -6.57 -3.04 5.59
N LEU A 83 -7.44 -3.75 4.87
CA LEU A 83 -8.46 -3.13 4.02
C LEU A 83 -9.70 -2.81 4.86
N SER A 84 -10.16 -1.57 4.81
CA SER A 84 -11.42 -1.19 5.47
C SER A 84 -12.56 -2.05 4.90
N GLU A 85 -13.18 -2.85 5.78
CA GLU A 85 -14.32 -3.75 5.51
C GLU A 85 -14.08 -5.02 4.67
N MET A 86 -12.87 -5.29 4.15
CA MET A 86 -12.66 -6.40 3.19
C MET A 86 -11.58 -7.44 3.56
N GLY A 87 -10.95 -7.34 4.73
CA GLY A 87 -9.99 -8.34 5.23
C GLY A 87 -8.54 -7.87 5.22
N LEU A 88 -7.62 -8.77 5.57
CA LEU A 88 -6.19 -8.49 5.75
C LEU A 88 -5.37 -9.11 4.61
N ILE A 89 -4.41 -8.37 4.08
CA ILE A 89 -3.41 -8.89 3.14
C ILE A 89 -2.04 -8.85 3.84
N LEU A 90 -1.38 -10.00 3.91
CA LEU A 90 0.00 -10.11 4.37
C LEU A 90 0.94 -9.94 3.18
N VAL A 91 1.84 -8.97 3.26
CA VAL A 91 2.89 -8.72 2.28
C VAL A 91 4.23 -9.00 2.94
N SER A 92 4.80 -10.16 2.65
CA SER A 92 6.16 -10.47 3.07
C SER A 92 7.17 -9.82 2.14
N HIS A 93 8.27 -9.38 2.73
CA HIS A 93 9.47 -8.99 2.02
C HIS A 93 10.32 -10.26 1.82
N ASP A 94 10.61 -10.62 0.57
CA ASP A 94 11.60 -11.68 0.24
C ASP A 94 13.03 -11.12 0.33
#